data_AF-A0A813CJQ0-F1
#
_entry.id   AF-A0A813CJQ0-F1
#
_cell.length_a   1.000
_cell.length_b   1.000
_cell.length_c   1.000
_cell.angle_alpha   90.00
_cell.angle_beta   90.00
_cell.angle_gamma   90.00
#
_symmetry.space_group_name_H-M   'P 1'
#
loop_
_entity.id
_entity.type
_entity.pdbx_description
1 polymer ?
#
loop_
_entity_poly.entity_id
_entity_poly.type
_entity_poly.pdbx_seq_one_letter_code
_entity_poly.pdbx_strand_id
1 'polypeptide(L)'
;MHVDPRKAVAIADNATVRHNVASVLREDALVKQKQAKEYQALKRYEEDLHDASQFYTWQEKMKEKDHNEEEMRVRQRIVEMQLSREVAMEAFDSAVRKKHILAEHQREELQVEFDMQERMREHEMGEKKQLVEETKEDRDRARLAEQEALKERLQKADHMRKEREVDMERKKKEEEQEMDRKKDLIRQIRALEKVPVEKFKTFDPAEPPCQGLLEEMSLAELRERLRIVEAQREKELDAKRERQLAKKHEKQEELTEKAEMLARVRERARDEQQQRHEQVRQQKILEQEQKQRHREKCIVDVAAKLQLKKRQKKEEEQRLKLELKEIATKRQFLAANAEMVEAKAQAEQQAGLDREAQKRQKTILIEQRKQHQIKISEVQRRRDNQDRDVQEYKTMQQTVTARMDRAKAADIALKEEIRQSVQSARNIQRSKAQRNVTEFGHSSNAYMSRIQSRMATSC
;
A
#
# COMPACT_ATOMS: atom_id res chain seq x y z
N MET A 1 -119.27 -19.50 -7.05
CA MET A 1 -118.23 -18.54 -7.51
C MET A 1 -117.57 -19.15 -8.74
N HIS A 2 -117.30 -18.38 -9.80
CA HIS A 2 -116.76 -18.93 -11.05
C HIS A 2 -115.22 -18.93 -10.98
N VAL A 3 -114.58 -20.10 -10.99
CA VAL A 3 -113.12 -20.23 -10.93
C VAL A 3 -112.58 -20.43 -12.35
N ASP A 4 -111.83 -19.45 -12.84
CA ASP A 4 -111.35 -19.39 -14.22
C ASP A 4 -110.47 -20.60 -14.60
N PRO A 5 -110.91 -21.48 -15.53
CA PRO A 5 -110.15 -22.68 -15.90
C PRO A 5 -108.89 -22.36 -16.73
N ARG A 6 -108.65 -21.08 -17.05
CA ARG A 6 -107.48 -20.57 -17.79
C ARG A 6 -106.39 -19.96 -16.90
N LYS A 7 -106.63 -19.73 -15.60
CA LYS A 7 -105.53 -19.38 -14.70
C LYS A 7 -104.64 -20.62 -14.48
N ALA A 8 -103.45 -20.60 -15.07
CA ALA A 8 -102.42 -21.59 -14.78
C ALA A 8 -102.12 -21.56 -13.27
N VAL A 9 -102.31 -22.70 -12.60
CA VAL A 9 -102.26 -22.85 -11.14
C VAL A 9 -100.98 -22.23 -10.58
N ALA A 10 -101.13 -21.15 -9.81
CA ALA A 10 -100.04 -20.47 -9.14
C ALA A 10 -99.65 -21.27 -7.89
N ILE A 11 -98.48 -21.90 -7.93
CA ILE A 11 -97.91 -22.61 -6.78
C ILE A 11 -97.25 -21.56 -5.88
N ALA A 12 -98.04 -21.05 -4.93
CA ALA A 12 -97.72 -20.03 -3.92
C ALA A 12 -97.27 -18.67 -4.47
N ASP A 13 -98.15 -17.66 -4.42
CA ASP A 13 -97.83 -16.26 -4.75
C ASP A 13 -96.86 -15.59 -3.75
N ASN A 14 -96.54 -16.25 -2.62
CA ASN A 14 -95.66 -15.75 -1.57
C ASN A 14 -94.18 -16.20 -1.70
N ALA A 15 -93.81 -16.93 -2.76
CA ALA A 15 -92.44 -17.40 -2.98
C ALA A 15 -91.61 -16.39 -3.80
N THR A 16 -90.41 -16.02 -3.32
CA THR A 16 -89.52 -15.03 -3.98
C THR A 16 -89.08 -15.42 -5.40
N VAL A 17 -89.20 -16.71 -5.76
CA VAL A 17 -89.04 -17.21 -7.13
C VAL A 17 -90.18 -18.16 -7.44
N ARG A 18 -91.01 -17.83 -8.43
CA ARG A 18 -92.09 -18.68 -8.92
C ARG A 18 -91.52 -19.95 -9.57
N HIS A 19 -91.64 -21.09 -8.90
CA HIS A 19 -91.13 -22.37 -9.40
C HIS A 19 -92.12 -23.06 -10.35
N ASN A 20 -91.65 -23.44 -11.54
CA ASN A 20 -92.40 -24.30 -12.45
C ASN A 20 -92.41 -25.75 -11.94
N VAL A 21 -93.50 -26.47 -12.19
CA VAL A 21 -93.71 -27.88 -11.81
C VAL A 21 -92.52 -28.78 -12.15
N ALA A 22 -92.00 -28.66 -13.39
CA ALA A 22 -90.86 -29.44 -13.86
C ALA A 22 -89.53 -29.09 -13.18
N SER A 23 -89.41 -27.95 -12.48
CA SER A 23 -88.24 -27.63 -11.66
C SER A 23 -88.35 -28.27 -10.28
N VAL A 24 -89.52 -28.19 -9.62
CA VAL A 24 -89.81 -28.86 -8.34
C VAL A 24 -89.54 -30.38 -8.46
N LEU A 25 -90.09 -31.02 -9.49
CA LEU A 25 -89.94 -32.47 -9.69
C LEU A 25 -88.51 -32.91 -10.04
N ARG A 26 -87.73 -32.07 -10.76
CA ARG A 26 -86.30 -32.38 -11.04
C ARG A 26 -85.43 -32.22 -9.79
N GLU A 27 -85.72 -31.23 -8.95
CA GLU A 27 -84.98 -31.00 -7.72
C GLU A 27 -85.30 -32.07 -6.66
N ASP A 28 -86.58 -32.47 -6.53
CA ASP A 28 -87.02 -33.61 -5.72
C ASP A 28 -86.31 -34.92 -6.15
N ALA A 29 -86.24 -35.19 -7.45
CA ALA A 29 -85.50 -36.34 -7.97
C ALA A 29 -83.98 -36.28 -7.66
N LEU A 30 -83.36 -35.10 -7.72
CA LEU A 30 -81.95 -34.91 -7.36
C LEU A 30 -81.70 -35.08 -5.86
N VAL A 31 -82.59 -34.58 -4.99
CA VAL A 31 -82.52 -34.78 -3.53
C VAL A 31 -82.67 -36.26 -3.20
N LYS A 32 -83.65 -36.95 -3.79
CA LYS A 32 -83.82 -38.41 -3.65
C LYS A 32 -82.61 -39.19 -4.16
N GLN A 33 -81.97 -38.75 -5.24
CA GLN A 33 -80.72 -39.37 -5.72
C GLN A 33 -79.54 -39.17 -4.75
N LYS A 34 -79.45 -38.02 -4.06
CA LYS A 34 -78.46 -37.80 -3.00
C LYS A 34 -78.74 -38.68 -1.79
N GLN A 35 -79.98 -38.67 -1.28
CA GLN A 35 -80.43 -39.52 -0.18
C GLN A 35 -80.20 -41.01 -0.47
N ALA A 36 -80.43 -41.47 -1.69
CA ALA A 36 -80.15 -42.85 -2.10
C ALA A 36 -78.64 -43.18 -2.09
N LYS A 37 -77.76 -42.23 -2.44
CA LYS A 37 -76.30 -42.39 -2.36
C LYS A 37 -75.80 -42.36 -0.92
N GLU A 38 -76.33 -41.45 -0.10
CA GLU A 38 -76.06 -41.35 1.33
C GLU A 38 -76.50 -42.63 2.05
N TYR A 39 -77.71 -43.14 1.75
CA TYR A 39 -78.20 -44.44 2.22
C TYR A 39 -77.32 -45.60 1.74
N GLN A 40 -76.85 -45.60 0.49
CA GLN A 40 -75.89 -46.63 0.01
C GLN A 40 -74.52 -46.54 0.69
N ALA A 41 -74.06 -45.35 1.08
CA ALA A 41 -72.83 -45.18 1.84
C ALA A 41 -73.00 -45.66 3.30
N LEU A 42 -74.08 -45.24 3.97
CA LEU A 42 -74.46 -45.73 5.30
C LEU A 42 -74.62 -47.24 5.33
N LYS A 43 -75.33 -47.82 4.36
CA LYS A 43 -75.49 -49.26 4.23
C LYS A 43 -74.14 -49.99 4.04
N ARG A 44 -73.19 -49.44 3.27
CA ARG A 44 -71.83 -50.01 3.18
C ARG A 44 -71.09 -49.92 4.51
N TYR A 45 -71.24 -48.83 5.26
CA TYR A 45 -70.70 -48.74 6.62
C TYR A 45 -71.35 -49.74 7.59
N GLU A 46 -72.62 -50.11 7.39
CA GLU A 46 -73.30 -51.18 8.12
C GLU A 46 -72.85 -52.60 7.69
N GLU A 47 -72.52 -52.80 6.41
CA GLU A 47 -72.06 -54.08 5.85
C GLU A 47 -70.56 -54.35 6.12
N ASP A 48 -69.69 -53.35 5.93
CA ASP A 48 -68.23 -53.46 6.09
C ASP A 48 -67.74 -53.14 7.52
N LEU A 49 -68.58 -52.53 8.37
CA LEU A 49 -68.26 -51.96 9.69
C LEU A 49 -67.08 -50.96 9.71
N HIS A 50 -66.66 -50.43 8.55
CA HIS A 50 -65.43 -49.66 8.41
C HIS A 50 -65.61 -48.33 7.65
N ASP A 51 -65.29 -47.22 8.30
CA ASP A 51 -65.37 -45.89 7.69
C ASP A 51 -64.13 -45.52 6.85
N ALA A 52 -64.18 -45.86 5.57
CA ALA A 52 -63.15 -45.50 4.60
C ALA A 52 -62.94 -43.98 4.42
N SER A 53 -63.86 -43.11 4.85
CA SER A 53 -63.68 -41.64 4.71
C SER A 53 -62.54 -41.10 5.57
N GLN A 54 -62.25 -41.75 6.70
CA GLN A 54 -61.11 -41.42 7.55
C GLN A 54 -59.77 -41.75 6.85
N PHE A 55 -59.71 -42.84 6.08
CA PHE A 55 -58.54 -43.17 5.28
C PHE A 55 -58.31 -42.15 4.15
N TYR A 56 -59.35 -41.78 3.40
CA TYR A 56 -59.21 -40.80 2.31
C TYR A 56 -58.84 -39.40 2.85
N THR A 57 -59.51 -38.92 3.90
CA THR A 57 -59.17 -37.62 4.50
C THR A 57 -57.80 -37.61 5.19
N TRP A 58 -57.31 -38.76 5.68
CA TRP A 58 -55.91 -38.91 6.09
C TRP A 58 -54.96 -38.85 4.90
N GLN A 59 -55.26 -39.55 3.79
CA GLN A 59 -54.43 -39.58 2.60
C GLN A 59 -54.30 -38.19 1.94
N GLU A 60 -55.38 -37.42 1.90
CA GLU A 60 -55.37 -36.02 1.43
C GLU A 60 -54.51 -35.13 2.34
N LYS A 61 -54.67 -35.25 3.67
CA LYS A 61 -53.85 -34.52 4.65
C LYS A 61 -52.36 -34.90 4.60
N MET A 62 -52.01 -36.13 4.23
CA MET A 62 -50.62 -36.51 4.00
C MET A 62 -50.07 -35.87 2.73
N LYS A 63 -50.77 -35.98 1.59
CA LYS A 63 -50.39 -35.33 0.32
C LYS A 63 -50.23 -33.81 0.48
N GLU A 64 -51.12 -33.17 1.24
CA GLU A 64 -51.04 -31.74 1.55
C GLU A 64 -49.84 -31.40 2.44
N LYS A 65 -49.50 -32.24 3.44
CA LYS A 65 -48.26 -32.09 4.22
C LYS A 65 -47.02 -32.24 3.36
N ASP A 66 -46.92 -33.32 2.59
CA ASP A 66 -45.78 -33.60 1.71
C ASP A 66 -45.52 -32.42 0.77
N HIS A 67 -46.58 -31.89 0.13
CA HIS A 67 -46.52 -30.73 -0.75
C HIS A 67 -46.09 -29.45 0.00
N ASN A 68 -46.63 -29.20 1.20
CA ASN A 68 -46.20 -28.07 2.03
C ASN A 68 -44.73 -28.20 2.47
N GLU A 69 -44.26 -29.40 2.79
CA GLU A 69 -42.86 -29.66 3.15
C GLU A 69 -41.92 -29.54 1.94
N GLU A 70 -42.37 -29.88 0.73
CA GLU A 70 -41.66 -29.55 -0.52
C GLU A 70 -41.58 -28.05 -0.76
N GLU A 71 -42.71 -27.32 -0.68
CA GLU A 71 -42.71 -25.85 -0.80
C GLU A 71 -41.76 -25.20 0.20
N MET A 72 -41.75 -25.66 1.46
CA MET A 72 -40.91 -25.10 2.51
C MET A 72 -39.43 -25.44 2.30
N ARG A 73 -39.08 -26.68 1.90
CA ARG A 73 -37.71 -27.04 1.52
C ARG A 73 -37.19 -26.23 0.32
N VAL A 74 -38.02 -26.01 -0.70
CA VAL A 74 -37.67 -25.18 -1.87
C VAL A 74 -37.47 -23.72 -1.45
N ARG A 75 -38.36 -23.16 -0.64
CA ARG A 75 -38.22 -21.77 -0.14
C ARG A 75 -36.98 -21.59 0.75
N GLN A 76 -36.71 -22.53 1.66
CA GLN A 76 -35.49 -22.53 2.47
C GLN A 76 -34.24 -22.55 1.57
N ARG A 77 -34.17 -23.46 0.60
CA ARG A 77 -33.05 -23.55 -0.35
C ARG A 77 -32.86 -22.28 -1.19
N ILE A 78 -33.93 -21.58 -1.56
CA ILE A 78 -33.84 -20.28 -2.25
C ILE A 78 -33.23 -19.21 -1.34
N VAL A 79 -33.66 -19.12 -0.07
CA VAL A 79 -33.12 -18.17 0.91
C VAL A 79 -31.66 -18.49 1.25
N GLU A 80 -31.30 -19.77 1.39
CA GLU A 80 -29.92 -20.22 1.59
C GLU A 80 -29.02 -19.91 0.38
N MET A 81 -29.53 -20.06 -0.84
CA MET A 81 -28.82 -19.69 -2.07
C MET A 81 -28.59 -18.18 -2.15
N GLN A 82 -29.60 -17.37 -1.80
CA GLN A 82 -29.47 -15.91 -1.73
C GLN A 82 -28.44 -15.49 -0.67
N LEU A 83 -28.53 -16.05 0.55
CA LEU A 83 -27.57 -15.82 1.62
C LEU A 83 -26.15 -16.26 1.24
N SER A 84 -25.99 -17.39 0.55
CA SER A 84 -24.70 -17.87 0.05
C SER A 84 -24.09 -16.90 -0.95
N ARG A 85 -24.89 -16.36 -1.88
CA ARG A 85 -24.48 -15.30 -2.81
C ARG A 85 -24.07 -14.03 -2.06
N GLU A 86 -24.84 -13.57 -1.07
CA GLU A 86 -24.48 -12.39 -0.26
C GLU A 86 -23.19 -12.58 0.53
N VAL A 87 -22.99 -13.76 1.13
CA VAL A 87 -21.76 -14.11 1.83
C VAL A 87 -20.57 -14.18 0.87
N ALA A 88 -20.75 -14.64 -0.37
CA ALA A 88 -19.71 -14.62 -1.40
C ALA A 88 -19.34 -13.21 -1.86
N MET A 89 -20.34 -12.32 -2.02
CA MET A 89 -20.10 -10.90 -2.37
C MET A 89 -19.39 -10.17 -1.22
N GLU A 90 -19.87 -10.27 0.02
CA GLU A 90 -19.19 -9.67 1.19
C GLU A 90 -17.77 -10.25 1.39
N ALA A 91 -17.55 -11.54 1.10
CA ALA A 91 -16.22 -12.14 1.13
C ALA A 91 -15.29 -11.52 0.07
N PHE A 92 -15.75 -11.34 -1.16
CA PHE A 92 -15.02 -10.64 -2.23
C PHE A 92 -14.70 -9.19 -1.81
N ASP A 93 -15.70 -8.45 -1.34
CA ASP A 93 -15.53 -7.05 -0.91
C ASP A 93 -14.58 -6.92 0.29
N SER A 94 -14.56 -7.89 1.21
CA SER A 94 -13.58 -7.94 2.31
C SER A 94 -12.17 -8.28 1.82
N ALA A 95 -12.04 -9.11 0.78
CA ALA A 95 -10.75 -9.39 0.16
C ALA A 95 -10.21 -8.18 -0.61
N VAL A 96 -11.08 -7.42 -1.29
CA VAL A 96 -10.74 -6.14 -1.93
C VAL A 96 -10.32 -5.11 -0.86
N ARG A 97 -11.09 -4.96 0.22
CA ARG A 97 -10.71 -4.09 1.36
C ARG A 97 -9.36 -4.47 1.96
N LYS A 98 -9.11 -5.74 2.26
CA LYS A 98 -7.82 -6.21 2.80
C LYS A 98 -6.66 -5.94 1.84
N LYS A 99 -6.84 -6.13 0.53
CA LYS A 99 -5.86 -5.72 -0.50
C LYS A 99 -5.63 -4.21 -0.51
N HIS A 100 -6.68 -3.40 -0.41
CA HIS A 100 -6.56 -1.94 -0.39
C HIS A 100 -5.78 -1.46 0.83
N ILE A 101 -6.06 -2.00 2.02
CA ILE A 101 -5.35 -1.70 3.28
C ILE A 101 -3.85 -2.05 3.18
N LEU A 102 -3.52 -3.19 2.57
CA LEU A 102 -2.13 -3.59 2.33
C LEU A 102 -1.43 -2.66 1.32
N ALA A 103 -2.14 -2.22 0.28
CA ALA A 103 -1.61 -1.28 -0.71
C ALA A 103 -1.47 0.16 -0.16
N GLU A 104 -2.36 0.59 0.75
CA GLU A 104 -2.22 1.83 1.52
C GLU A 104 -0.96 1.77 2.39
N HIS A 105 -0.79 0.70 3.18
CA HIS A 105 0.40 0.51 4.02
C HIS A 105 1.70 0.47 3.20
N GLN A 106 1.73 -0.27 2.08
CA GLN A 106 2.89 -0.30 1.18
C GLN A 106 3.18 1.08 0.56
N ARG A 107 2.14 1.89 0.29
CA ARG A 107 2.31 3.26 -0.19
C ARG A 107 2.82 4.20 0.92
N GLU A 108 2.36 4.04 2.15
CA GLU A 108 2.88 4.77 3.32
C GLU A 108 4.37 4.46 3.54
N GLU A 109 4.78 3.18 3.46
CA GLU A 109 6.19 2.78 3.57
C GLU A 109 7.04 3.35 2.42
N LEU A 110 6.58 3.24 1.16
CA LEU A 110 7.27 3.83 0.00
C LEU A 110 7.35 5.37 0.05
N GLN A 111 6.37 6.05 0.66
CA GLN A 111 6.45 7.51 0.88
C GLN A 111 7.48 7.86 1.94
N VAL A 112 7.59 7.09 3.04
CA VAL A 112 8.64 7.29 4.05
C VAL A 112 10.03 7.05 3.46
N GLU A 113 10.20 6.02 2.62
CA GLU A 113 11.46 5.80 1.88
C GLU A 113 11.78 6.94 0.91
N PHE A 114 10.79 7.50 0.22
CA PHE A 114 10.97 8.61 -0.71
C PHE A 114 11.32 9.92 0.02
N ASP A 115 10.58 10.27 1.08
CA ASP A 115 10.87 11.42 1.95
C ASP A 115 12.29 11.34 2.54
N MET A 116 12.75 10.14 2.91
CA MET A 116 14.11 9.92 3.39
C MET A 116 15.15 10.13 2.28
N GLN A 117 14.90 9.62 1.07
CA GLN A 117 15.78 9.88 -0.08
C GLN A 117 15.82 11.35 -0.48
N GLU A 118 14.72 12.09 -0.40
CA GLU A 118 14.72 13.53 -0.68
C GLU A 118 15.53 14.29 0.35
N ARG A 119 15.39 14.02 1.65
CA ARG A 119 16.23 14.63 2.71
C ARG A 119 17.72 14.34 2.51
N MET A 120 18.09 13.12 2.12
CA MET A 120 19.49 12.79 1.81
C MET A 120 20.00 13.57 0.60
N ARG A 121 19.20 13.72 -0.46
CA ARG A 121 19.54 14.55 -1.63
C ARG A 121 19.62 16.03 -1.28
N GLU A 122 18.76 16.54 -0.41
CA GLU A 122 18.82 17.91 0.09
C GLU A 122 20.09 18.17 0.89
N HIS A 123 20.50 17.23 1.75
CA HIS A 123 21.75 17.29 2.50
C HIS A 123 22.97 17.31 1.56
N GLU A 124 23.06 16.34 0.65
CA GLU A 124 24.11 16.29 -0.39
C GLU A 124 24.16 17.59 -1.23
N MET A 125 22.99 18.16 -1.58
CA MET A 125 22.91 19.41 -2.32
C MET A 125 23.23 20.63 -1.46
N GLY A 126 23.10 20.55 -0.14
CA GLY A 126 23.61 21.53 0.83
C GLY A 126 25.13 21.54 0.87
N GLU A 127 25.75 20.37 1.08
CA GLU A 127 27.22 20.20 1.08
C GLU A 127 27.83 20.65 -0.25
N LYS A 128 27.23 20.25 -1.38
CA LYS A 128 27.69 20.67 -2.72
C LYS A 128 27.53 22.18 -2.96
N LYS A 129 26.54 22.85 -2.34
CA LYS A 129 26.44 24.32 -2.39
C LYS A 129 27.54 24.97 -1.54
N GLN A 130 27.77 24.49 -0.32
CA GLN A 130 28.84 24.98 0.56
C GLN A 130 30.20 24.88 -0.12
N LEU A 131 30.56 23.71 -0.67
CA LEU A 131 31.80 23.50 -1.42
C LEU A 131 31.93 24.45 -2.64
N VAL A 132 30.83 24.74 -3.32
CA VAL A 132 30.79 25.71 -4.44
C VAL A 132 30.95 27.16 -3.94
N GLU A 133 30.51 27.49 -2.74
CA GLU A 133 30.72 28.80 -2.12
C GLU A 133 32.16 28.96 -1.60
N GLU A 134 32.72 27.96 -0.93
CA GLU A 134 34.15 27.91 -0.58
C GLU A 134 35.04 28.07 -1.83
N THR A 135 34.71 27.36 -2.92
CA THR A 135 35.44 27.46 -4.20
C THR A 135 35.29 28.85 -4.86
N LYS A 136 34.15 29.54 -4.67
CA LYS A 136 34.00 30.94 -5.10
C LYS A 136 34.83 31.86 -4.23
N GLU A 137 34.81 31.70 -2.91
CA GLU A 137 35.61 32.50 -1.99
C GLU A 137 37.10 32.37 -2.29
N ASP A 138 37.61 31.17 -2.54
CA ASP A 138 39.01 30.98 -2.98
C ASP A 138 39.30 31.67 -4.31
N ARG A 139 38.37 31.59 -5.27
CA ARG A 139 38.52 32.25 -6.57
C ARG A 139 38.46 33.77 -6.47
N ASP A 140 37.64 34.31 -5.57
CA ASP A 140 37.52 35.74 -5.35
C ASP A 140 38.63 36.28 -4.43
N ARG A 141 39.15 35.47 -3.48
CA ARG A 141 40.44 35.71 -2.79
C ARG A 141 41.59 35.81 -3.80
N ALA A 142 41.68 34.87 -4.75
CA ALA A 142 42.67 34.92 -5.83
C ALA A 142 42.49 36.14 -6.74
N ARG A 143 41.26 36.48 -7.13
CA ARG A 143 40.95 37.70 -7.90
C ARG A 143 41.25 38.99 -7.15
N LEU A 144 41.11 39.03 -5.82
CA LEU A 144 41.49 40.20 -5.02
C LEU A 144 43.01 40.40 -5.09
N ALA A 145 43.81 39.34 -4.96
CA ALA A 145 45.26 39.40 -5.16
C ALA A 145 45.64 39.79 -6.61
N GLU A 146 44.94 39.25 -7.62
CA GLU A 146 45.09 39.70 -9.02
C GLU A 146 44.72 41.17 -9.20
N GLN A 147 43.66 41.66 -8.54
CA GLN A 147 43.24 43.06 -8.59
C GLN A 147 44.20 44.00 -7.85
N GLU A 148 44.89 43.56 -6.81
CA GLU A 148 45.95 44.34 -6.15
C GLU A 148 47.17 44.45 -7.06
N ALA A 149 47.63 43.34 -7.64
CA ALA A 149 48.69 43.34 -8.65
C ALA A 149 48.29 44.14 -9.92
N LEU A 150 47.00 44.12 -10.28
CA LEU A 150 46.46 44.94 -11.38
C LEU A 150 46.40 46.42 -10.98
N LYS A 151 46.01 46.77 -9.75
CA LYS A 151 46.02 48.17 -9.27
C LYS A 151 47.43 48.76 -9.29
N GLU A 152 48.47 48.01 -8.88
CA GLU A 152 49.85 48.46 -9.08
C GLU A 152 50.20 48.69 -10.56
N ARG A 153 49.82 47.75 -11.43
CA ARG A 153 50.04 47.86 -12.88
C ARG A 153 49.25 49.00 -13.50
N LEU A 154 48.05 49.30 -12.99
CA LEU A 154 47.15 50.29 -13.53
C LEU A 154 47.46 51.69 -13.00
N GLN A 155 48.00 51.84 -11.79
CA GLN A 155 48.69 53.07 -11.37
C GLN A 155 49.88 53.38 -12.28
N LYS A 156 50.68 52.36 -12.65
CA LYS A 156 51.76 52.48 -13.63
C LYS A 156 51.24 52.75 -15.07
N ALA A 157 50.06 52.22 -15.43
CA ALA A 157 49.47 52.43 -16.76
C ALA A 157 48.72 53.76 -16.90
N ASP A 158 48.04 54.27 -15.86
CA ASP A 158 47.37 55.58 -15.89
C ASP A 158 48.36 56.74 -15.93
N HIS A 159 49.56 56.54 -15.40
CA HIS A 159 50.70 57.43 -15.65
C HIS A 159 51.02 57.52 -17.15
N MET A 160 50.90 56.43 -17.91
CA MET A 160 51.09 56.38 -19.37
C MET A 160 49.80 56.72 -20.17
N ARG A 161 48.63 56.63 -19.54
CA ARG A 161 47.32 56.79 -20.20
C ARG A 161 46.83 58.22 -20.14
N LYS A 162 47.16 58.98 -19.09
CA LYS A 162 47.01 60.44 -19.05
C LYS A 162 47.79 61.16 -20.16
N GLU A 163 48.89 60.55 -20.63
CA GLU A 163 49.64 61.04 -21.80
C GLU A 163 48.90 60.81 -23.13
N ARG A 164 48.01 59.81 -23.21
CA ARG A 164 47.31 59.38 -24.45
C ARG A 164 45.85 59.81 -24.55
N GLU A 165 45.19 60.09 -23.43
CA GLU A 165 43.77 60.51 -23.44
C GLU A 165 43.60 61.88 -24.13
N VAL A 166 44.65 62.71 -24.04
CA VAL A 166 44.84 63.97 -24.78
C VAL A 166 44.69 63.81 -26.31
N ASP A 167 45.05 62.64 -26.87
CA ASP A 167 45.02 62.40 -28.32
C ASP A 167 43.63 62.04 -28.85
N MET A 168 42.77 61.44 -28.02
CA MET A 168 41.63 60.63 -28.49
C MET A 168 40.25 61.30 -28.40
N GLU A 169 40.07 62.34 -27.59
CA GLU A 169 38.84 63.18 -27.64
C GLU A 169 38.62 63.80 -29.04
N ARG A 170 39.69 63.89 -29.84
CA ARG A 170 39.70 64.43 -31.20
C ARG A 170 38.87 63.64 -32.22
N LYS A 171 38.48 62.38 -31.94
CA LYS A 171 37.81 61.50 -32.92
C LYS A 171 36.31 61.27 -32.69
N LYS A 172 35.81 61.33 -31.45
CA LYS A 172 34.46 60.80 -31.13
C LYS A 172 33.27 61.65 -31.61
N LYS A 173 33.50 62.77 -32.30
CA LYS A 173 32.44 63.65 -32.82
C LYS A 173 31.89 63.23 -34.20
N GLU A 174 32.41 62.14 -34.77
CA GLU A 174 32.19 61.78 -36.18
C GLU A 174 31.09 60.71 -36.40
N GLU A 175 30.81 59.83 -35.43
CA GLU A 175 30.07 58.57 -35.67
C GLU A 175 28.57 58.60 -35.30
N GLU A 176 28.08 59.64 -34.63
CA GLU A 176 26.74 59.64 -33.99
C GLU A 176 25.55 59.95 -34.93
N GLN A 177 25.78 60.02 -36.26
CA GLN A 177 24.83 60.64 -37.21
C GLN A 177 23.94 59.67 -38.02
N GLU A 178 24.21 58.36 -38.04
CA GLU A 178 23.70 57.48 -39.11
C GLU A 178 22.39 56.69 -38.83
N MET A 179 22.20 56.15 -37.62
CA MET A 179 21.46 54.88 -37.47
C MET A 179 20.00 54.93 -36.96
N ASP A 180 19.28 56.02 -37.18
CA ASP A 180 17.91 56.21 -36.65
C ASP A 180 16.75 55.85 -37.63
N ARG A 181 17.06 55.32 -38.82
CA ARG A 181 16.13 55.35 -39.99
C ARG A 181 15.28 54.11 -40.29
N LYS A 182 15.27 53.04 -39.47
CA LYS A 182 14.68 51.74 -39.88
C LYS A 182 13.81 51.03 -38.82
N LYS A 183 12.57 51.51 -38.67
CA LYS A 183 11.44 50.80 -38.03
C LYS A 183 10.12 51.06 -38.79
N ASP A 184 9.08 50.32 -38.39
CA ASP A 184 7.65 50.48 -38.69
C ASP A 184 7.12 50.13 -40.10
N LEU A 185 6.69 48.86 -40.21
CA LEU A 185 5.59 48.40 -41.06
C LEU A 185 4.82 47.30 -40.27
N ILE A 186 3.98 47.63 -39.28
CA ILE A 186 2.54 47.96 -39.43
C ILE A 186 1.81 46.81 -40.17
N ARG A 187 1.22 45.83 -39.45
CA ARG A 187 -0.12 45.80 -38.77
C ARG A 187 -1.31 45.53 -39.73
N GLN A 188 -2.44 45.04 -39.18
CA GLN A 188 -3.80 44.83 -39.77
C GLN A 188 -4.03 43.44 -40.46
N ILE A 189 -5.21 42.76 -40.50
CA ILE A 189 -6.64 42.87 -39.99
C ILE A 189 -7.31 41.43 -40.10
N ARG A 190 -8.33 40.84 -39.40
CA ARG A 190 -9.81 41.03 -39.05
C ARG A 190 -10.85 40.80 -40.21
N ALA A 191 -12.15 40.39 -40.08
CA ALA A 191 -13.03 39.59 -39.14
C ALA A 191 -14.54 39.64 -39.64
N LEU A 192 -15.62 38.87 -39.28
CA LEU A 192 -15.96 37.52 -38.71
C LEU A 192 -17.52 37.22 -38.68
N GLU A 193 -17.97 35.93 -38.68
CA GLU A 193 -19.30 35.36 -38.20
C GLU A 193 -20.67 35.69 -38.96
N LYS A 194 -21.92 35.13 -38.76
CA LYS A 194 -22.62 34.11 -37.86
C LYS A 194 -24.09 33.67 -38.33
N VAL A 195 -24.70 32.61 -37.69
CA VAL A 195 -26.16 32.43 -37.22
C VAL A 195 -27.35 31.71 -38.03
N PRO A 196 -28.42 31.07 -37.37
CA PRO A 196 -29.48 30.07 -37.90
C PRO A 196 -31.05 30.17 -37.46
N VAL A 197 -31.96 29.12 -37.51
CA VAL A 197 -33.51 29.10 -37.33
C VAL A 197 -34.34 27.74 -36.94
N GLU A 198 -35.71 27.68 -36.67
CA GLU A 198 -36.67 26.53 -36.24
C GLU A 198 -38.24 26.65 -36.67
N LYS A 199 -39.43 25.95 -36.35
CA LYS A 199 -40.06 24.79 -35.52
C LYS A 199 -41.66 24.48 -35.74
N PHE A 200 -42.35 23.43 -35.13
CA PHE A 200 -43.86 23.23 -34.70
C PHE A 200 -44.89 22.01 -35.15
N LYS A 201 -46.28 21.91 -34.83
CA LYS A 201 -47.20 20.64 -34.50
C LYS A 201 -48.88 20.64 -34.50
N THR A 202 -49.84 19.61 -34.81
CA THR A 202 -51.47 19.51 -34.64
C THR A 202 -52.47 18.21 -35.02
N PHE A 203 -53.86 17.99 -34.69
CA PHE A 203 -54.97 16.89 -35.12
C PHE A 203 -56.58 16.85 -34.59
N ASP A 204 -57.68 16.04 -35.10
CA ASP A 204 -59.03 15.37 -34.48
C ASP A 204 -60.48 14.97 -35.27
N PRO A 205 -61.53 14.07 -34.82
CA PRO A 205 -62.84 13.43 -35.52
C PRO A 205 -64.30 12.92 -34.82
N ALA A 206 -65.50 12.45 -35.47
CA ALA A 206 -66.88 11.79 -34.90
C ALA A 206 -68.19 11.21 -35.78
N GLU A 207 -69.29 10.40 -35.32
CA GLU A 207 -70.58 9.76 -36.05
C GLU A 207 -72.00 9.16 -35.33
N PRO A 208 -73.25 8.85 -35.95
CA PRO A 208 -74.65 8.31 -35.37
C PRO A 208 -75.90 7.47 -36.15
N PRO A 209 -77.02 6.79 -35.56
CA PRO A 209 -78.24 5.96 -36.21
C PRO A 209 -79.78 5.72 -35.61
N CYS A 210 -80.91 5.10 -36.24
CA CYS A 210 -82.35 4.65 -35.69
C CYS A 210 -83.56 3.87 -36.55
N GLN A 211 -84.75 3.26 -36.03
CA GLN A 211 -86.03 2.59 -36.74
C GLN A 211 -87.43 2.10 -35.97
N GLY A 212 -88.61 1.54 -36.57
CA GLY A 212 -89.95 0.94 -35.95
C GLY A 212 -91.29 0.36 -36.77
N LEU A 213 -92.41 -0.31 -36.21
CA LEU A 213 -93.77 -0.92 -36.82
C LEU A 213 -95.01 -1.37 -35.82
N LEU A 214 -96.30 -2.01 -35.89
CA LEU A 214 -97.46 -2.76 -36.69
C LEU A 214 -99.00 -2.63 -36.07
N GLU A 215 -100.24 -3.34 -36.05
CA GLU A 215 -101.03 -4.68 -36.35
C GLU A 215 -102.71 -4.74 -36.42
N GLU A 216 -103.58 -5.82 -36.11
CA GLU A 216 -105.05 -6.16 -36.63
C GLU A 216 -106.40 -6.64 -35.76
N MET A 217 -107.39 -7.59 -36.14
CA MET A 217 -108.96 -7.61 -35.93
C MET A 217 -109.97 -8.77 -35.26
N SER A 218 -111.11 -9.38 -35.85
CA SER A 218 -112.48 -9.90 -35.22
C SER A 218 -113.15 -11.39 -35.52
N LEU A 219 -114.43 -12.00 -35.34
CA LEU A 219 -115.96 -11.69 -35.25
C LEU A 219 -117.24 -12.58 -34.64
N ALA A 220 -117.83 -13.78 -35.09
CA ALA A 220 -119.37 -14.16 -35.26
C ALA A 220 -120.41 -15.11 -34.36
N GLU A 221 -121.39 -15.99 -34.88
CA GLU A 221 -122.90 -16.29 -34.52
C GLU A 221 -123.67 -17.77 -34.34
N LEU A 222 -125.09 -17.98 -34.27
CA LEU A 222 -126.06 -19.22 -34.34
C LEU A 222 -126.89 -19.80 -33.09
N ARG A 223 -128.25 -19.72 -32.95
CA ARG A 223 -128.87 -19.52 -31.57
C ARG A 223 -129.78 -20.51 -30.79
N GLU A 224 -130.77 -21.23 -31.33
CA GLU A 224 -131.77 -21.93 -30.44
C GLU A 224 -131.57 -23.46 -30.29
N ARG A 225 -131.27 -24.17 -31.39
CA ARG A 225 -130.81 -25.58 -31.32
C ARG A 225 -129.53 -25.74 -30.47
N LEU A 226 -128.79 -24.65 -30.31
CA LEU A 226 -127.68 -24.49 -29.38
C LEU A 226 -128.09 -24.94 -27.96
N ARG A 227 -129.18 -24.37 -27.40
CA ARG A 227 -129.48 -24.37 -25.95
C ARG A 227 -129.74 -25.74 -25.33
N ILE A 228 -130.45 -26.63 -26.02
CA ILE A 228 -130.80 -27.95 -25.46
C ILE A 228 -129.58 -28.89 -25.49
N VAL A 229 -128.81 -28.84 -26.58
CA VAL A 229 -127.56 -29.58 -26.71
C VAL A 229 -126.52 -29.03 -25.72
N GLU A 230 -126.49 -27.71 -25.51
CA GLU A 230 -125.72 -27.07 -24.45
C GLU A 230 -126.10 -27.62 -23.07
N ALA A 231 -127.37 -27.61 -22.65
CA ALA A 231 -127.78 -27.98 -21.30
C ALA A 231 -127.49 -29.46 -20.91
N GLN A 232 -127.56 -30.40 -21.86
CA GLN A 232 -127.15 -31.79 -21.60
C GLN A 232 -125.63 -31.94 -21.56
N ARG A 233 -124.94 -31.31 -22.52
CA ARG A 233 -123.48 -31.25 -22.59
C ARG A 233 -122.88 -30.58 -21.36
N GLU A 234 -123.54 -29.58 -20.80
CA GLU A 234 -123.17 -28.84 -19.59
C GLU A 234 -123.09 -29.76 -18.37
N LYS A 235 -124.15 -30.53 -18.06
CA LYS A 235 -124.13 -31.48 -16.92
C LYS A 235 -123.04 -32.55 -17.04
N GLU A 236 -122.82 -33.08 -18.25
CA GLU A 236 -121.70 -33.99 -18.50
C GLU A 236 -120.34 -33.30 -18.37
N LEU A 237 -120.23 -32.06 -18.85
CA LEU A 237 -119.03 -31.25 -18.67
C LEU A 237 -118.78 -30.94 -17.20
N ASP A 238 -119.80 -30.72 -16.37
CA ASP A 238 -119.67 -30.44 -14.95
C ASP A 238 -119.15 -31.64 -14.16
N ALA A 239 -119.75 -32.83 -14.34
CA ALA A 239 -119.20 -34.06 -13.74
C ALA A 239 -117.76 -34.36 -14.22
N LYS A 240 -117.40 -33.96 -15.46
CA LYS A 240 -116.03 -34.06 -16.00
C LYS A 240 -115.12 -32.93 -15.47
N ARG A 241 -115.64 -31.74 -15.18
CA ARG A 241 -114.94 -30.59 -14.57
C ARG A 241 -114.61 -30.91 -13.13
N GLU A 242 -115.56 -31.36 -12.31
CA GLU A 242 -115.35 -31.75 -10.91
C GLU A 242 -114.27 -32.82 -10.76
N ARG A 243 -114.36 -33.91 -11.55
CA ARG A 243 -113.34 -34.97 -11.56
C ARG A 243 -111.97 -34.48 -12.03
N GLN A 244 -111.91 -33.45 -12.88
CA GLN A 244 -110.65 -32.80 -13.27
C GLN A 244 -110.15 -31.81 -12.21
N LEU A 245 -111.04 -31.15 -11.47
CA LEU A 245 -110.70 -30.24 -10.39
C LEU A 245 -110.12 -31.02 -9.19
N ALA A 246 -110.77 -32.10 -8.75
CA ALA A 246 -110.23 -32.97 -7.70
C ALA A 246 -108.81 -33.47 -8.05
N LYS A 247 -108.60 -33.98 -9.28
CA LYS A 247 -107.28 -34.41 -9.79
C LYS A 247 -106.30 -33.26 -10.09
N LYS A 248 -106.72 -32.00 -9.97
CA LYS A 248 -105.85 -30.82 -9.99
C LYS A 248 -105.47 -30.40 -8.57
N HIS A 249 -106.41 -30.45 -7.62
CA HIS A 249 -106.17 -30.18 -6.20
C HIS A 249 -105.19 -31.18 -5.59
N GLU A 250 -105.47 -32.48 -5.72
CA GLU A 250 -104.57 -33.59 -5.30
C GLU A 250 -103.13 -33.39 -5.80
N LYS A 251 -102.97 -33.06 -7.09
CA LYS A 251 -101.66 -32.79 -7.71
C LYS A 251 -101.04 -31.46 -7.31
N GLN A 252 -101.85 -30.47 -6.95
CA GLN A 252 -101.37 -29.18 -6.45
C GLN A 252 -100.84 -29.35 -5.03
N GLU A 253 -101.57 -30.08 -4.17
CA GLU A 253 -101.19 -30.43 -2.79
C GLU A 253 -99.87 -31.21 -2.77
N GLU A 254 -99.76 -32.29 -3.57
CA GLU A 254 -98.50 -33.04 -3.79
C GLU A 254 -97.32 -32.13 -4.20
N LEU A 255 -97.57 -31.08 -4.99
CA LEU A 255 -96.53 -30.18 -5.48
C LEU A 255 -96.17 -29.09 -4.48
N THR A 256 -97.11 -28.63 -3.66
CA THR A 256 -96.83 -27.73 -2.53
C THR A 256 -96.02 -28.42 -1.44
N GLU A 257 -96.36 -29.66 -1.07
CA GLU A 257 -95.58 -30.45 -0.09
C GLU A 257 -94.13 -30.64 -0.54
N LYS A 258 -93.92 -31.02 -1.81
CA LYS A 258 -92.58 -31.16 -2.39
C LYS A 258 -91.83 -29.83 -2.47
N ALA A 259 -92.52 -28.73 -2.79
CA ALA A 259 -91.92 -27.40 -2.80
C ALA A 259 -91.50 -26.92 -1.39
N GLU A 260 -92.31 -27.19 -0.35
CA GLU A 260 -91.96 -26.89 1.04
C GLU A 260 -90.80 -27.75 1.56
N MET A 261 -90.80 -29.05 1.25
CA MET A 261 -89.69 -29.95 1.60
C MET A 261 -88.38 -29.43 1.00
N LEU A 262 -88.41 -29.06 -0.29
CA LEU A 262 -87.26 -28.50 -0.98
C LEU A 262 -86.83 -27.13 -0.43
N ALA A 263 -87.77 -26.27 -0.04
CA ALA A 263 -87.44 -25.00 0.62
C ALA A 263 -86.60 -25.23 1.90
N ARG A 264 -87.05 -26.13 2.79
CA ARG A 264 -86.34 -26.48 4.03
C ARG A 264 -84.98 -27.13 3.76
N VAL A 265 -84.84 -27.92 2.69
CA VAL A 265 -83.56 -28.51 2.27
C VAL A 265 -82.60 -27.44 1.75
N ARG A 266 -83.07 -26.45 0.97
CA ARG A 266 -82.25 -25.34 0.48
C ARG A 266 -81.77 -24.42 1.60
N GLU A 267 -82.61 -24.17 2.61
CA GLU A 267 -82.25 -23.35 3.77
C GLU A 267 -81.10 -24.00 4.55
N ARG A 268 -81.27 -25.27 4.96
CA ARG A 268 -80.19 -26.04 5.62
C ARG A 268 -78.91 -26.08 4.78
N ALA A 269 -79.03 -26.30 3.47
CA ALA A 269 -77.88 -26.31 2.56
C ALA A 269 -77.17 -24.95 2.46
N ARG A 270 -77.90 -23.82 2.58
CA ARG A 270 -77.31 -22.47 2.65
C ARG A 270 -76.58 -22.26 3.96
N ASP A 271 -77.20 -22.61 5.09
CA ASP A 271 -76.64 -22.41 6.43
C ASP A 271 -75.38 -23.26 6.61
N GLU A 272 -75.41 -24.54 6.21
CA GLU A 272 -74.24 -25.40 6.15
C GLU A 272 -73.16 -24.84 5.21
N GLN A 273 -73.53 -24.30 4.04
CA GLN A 273 -72.57 -23.73 3.11
C GLN A 273 -71.91 -22.46 3.68
N GLN A 274 -72.65 -21.61 4.39
CA GLN A 274 -72.11 -20.43 5.08
C GLN A 274 -71.13 -20.85 6.18
N GLN A 275 -71.54 -21.76 7.07
CA GLN A 275 -70.68 -22.28 8.14
C GLN A 275 -69.40 -22.94 7.60
N ARG A 276 -69.50 -23.76 6.54
CA ARG A 276 -68.33 -24.37 5.88
C ARG A 276 -67.41 -23.31 5.26
N HIS A 277 -67.96 -22.28 4.60
CA HIS A 277 -67.16 -21.17 4.05
C HIS A 277 -66.48 -20.33 5.13
N GLU A 278 -67.14 -20.10 6.27
CA GLU A 278 -66.56 -19.38 7.41
C GLU A 278 -65.44 -20.18 8.07
N GLN A 279 -65.65 -21.47 8.33
CA GLN A 279 -64.61 -22.37 8.87
C GLN A 279 -63.39 -22.45 7.94
N VAL A 280 -63.60 -22.64 6.63
CA VAL A 280 -62.50 -22.67 5.64
C VAL A 280 -61.81 -21.31 5.54
N ARG A 281 -62.52 -20.18 5.69
CA ARG A 281 -61.93 -18.84 5.73
C ARG A 281 -61.06 -18.65 6.98
N GLN A 282 -61.57 -19.02 8.17
CA GLN A 282 -60.84 -18.94 9.44
C GLN A 282 -59.58 -19.83 9.42
N GLN A 283 -59.70 -21.08 8.96
CA GLN A 283 -58.56 -21.99 8.81
C GLN A 283 -57.48 -21.42 7.88
N LYS A 284 -57.86 -20.87 6.72
CA LYS A 284 -56.91 -20.25 5.78
C LYS A 284 -56.24 -18.99 6.35
N ILE A 285 -56.93 -18.20 7.17
CA ILE A 285 -56.31 -17.05 7.88
C ILE A 285 -55.28 -17.56 8.89
N LEU A 286 -55.64 -18.53 9.74
CA LEU A 286 -54.73 -19.11 10.74
C LEU A 286 -53.51 -19.79 10.10
N GLU A 287 -53.70 -20.48 8.98
CA GLU A 287 -52.63 -21.10 8.20
C GLU A 287 -51.70 -20.05 7.58
N GLN A 288 -52.26 -18.96 7.02
CA GLN A 288 -51.48 -17.84 6.50
C GLN A 288 -50.69 -17.13 7.59
N GLU A 289 -51.28 -16.89 8.76
CA GLU A 289 -50.57 -16.34 9.93
C GLU A 289 -49.43 -17.25 10.39
N GLN A 290 -49.65 -18.56 10.47
CA GLN A 290 -48.59 -19.51 10.83
C GLN A 290 -47.45 -19.52 9.79
N LYS A 291 -47.79 -19.50 8.49
CA LYS A 291 -46.82 -19.39 7.39
C LYS A 291 -46.07 -18.05 7.39
N GLN A 292 -46.72 -16.94 7.77
CA GLN A 292 -46.06 -15.64 7.96
C GLN A 292 -45.11 -15.64 9.16
N ARG A 293 -45.59 -16.02 10.35
CA ARG A 293 -44.78 -16.09 11.59
C ARG A 293 -43.57 -17.03 11.45
N HIS A 294 -43.67 -18.08 10.65
CA HIS A 294 -42.51 -18.95 10.33
C HIS A 294 -41.51 -18.24 9.40
N ARG A 295 -41.98 -17.58 8.33
CA ARG A 295 -41.12 -16.81 7.42
C ARG A 295 -40.36 -15.70 8.16
N GLU A 296 -41.06 -14.96 9.04
CA GLU A 296 -40.47 -13.91 9.88
C GLU A 296 -39.33 -14.46 10.76
N LYS A 297 -39.55 -15.58 11.45
CA LYS A 297 -38.50 -16.26 12.24
C LYS A 297 -37.30 -16.65 11.39
N CYS A 298 -37.52 -17.26 10.22
CA CYS A 298 -36.42 -17.61 9.32
C CYS A 298 -35.63 -16.37 8.84
N ILE A 299 -36.32 -15.25 8.54
CA ILE A 299 -35.68 -13.99 8.14
C ILE A 299 -34.85 -13.42 9.31
N VAL A 300 -35.37 -13.43 10.54
CA VAL A 300 -34.65 -12.97 11.74
C VAL A 300 -33.42 -13.85 12.01
N ASP A 301 -33.53 -15.17 11.95
CA ASP A 301 -32.42 -16.10 12.14
C ASP A 301 -31.32 -15.93 11.08
N VAL A 302 -31.71 -15.70 9.82
CA VAL A 302 -30.79 -15.42 8.72
C VAL A 302 -30.12 -14.05 8.89
N ALA A 303 -30.87 -13.02 9.26
CA ALA A 303 -30.33 -11.69 9.51
C ALA A 303 -29.32 -11.69 10.69
N ALA A 304 -29.61 -12.42 11.77
CA ALA A 304 -28.70 -12.59 12.90
C ALA A 304 -27.41 -13.30 12.50
N LYS A 305 -27.50 -14.39 11.71
CA LYS A 305 -26.34 -15.11 11.16
C LYS A 305 -25.50 -14.22 10.24
N LEU A 306 -26.13 -13.38 9.42
CA LEU A 306 -25.45 -12.44 8.53
C LEU A 306 -24.77 -11.31 9.32
N GLN A 307 -25.44 -10.71 10.31
CA GLN A 307 -24.85 -9.70 11.17
C GLN A 307 -23.65 -10.23 11.95
N LEU A 308 -23.72 -11.44 12.51
CA LEU A 308 -22.59 -12.09 13.20
C LEU A 308 -21.38 -12.24 12.28
N LYS A 309 -21.57 -12.75 11.06
CA LYS A 309 -20.50 -12.87 10.05
C LYS A 309 -19.91 -11.50 9.66
N LYS A 310 -20.74 -10.48 9.44
CA LYS A 310 -20.28 -9.11 9.14
C LYS A 310 -19.51 -8.49 10.32
N ARG A 311 -19.89 -8.80 11.56
CA ARG A 311 -19.14 -8.36 12.77
C ARG A 311 -17.77 -9.03 12.84
N GLN A 312 -17.72 -10.36 12.70
CA GLN A 312 -16.46 -11.13 12.65
C GLN A 312 -15.51 -10.64 11.55
N LYS A 313 -16.03 -10.32 10.35
CA LYS A 313 -15.19 -9.78 9.26
C LYS A 313 -14.68 -8.36 9.53
N LYS A 314 -15.45 -7.50 10.20
CA LYS A 314 -14.96 -6.19 10.68
C LYS A 314 -13.92 -6.33 11.79
N GLU A 315 -14.08 -7.30 12.70
CA GLU A 315 -13.09 -7.62 13.73
C GLU A 315 -11.77 -8.11 13.10
N GLU A 316 -11.82 -8.95 12.05
CA GLU A 316 -10.63 -9.33 11.25
C GLU A 316 -9.96 -8.13 10.55
N GLU A 317 -10.74 -7.26 9.91
CA GLU A 317 -10.21 -6.07 9.22
C GLU A 317 -9.55 -5.08 10.22
N GLN A 318 -10.10 -4.95 11.43
CA GLN A 318 -9.52 -4.14 12.50
C GLN A 318 -8.23 -4.75 13.06
N ARG A 319 -8.18 -6.07 13.30
CA ARG A 319 -6.95 -6.76 13.74
C ARG A 319 -5.83 -6.58 12.74
N LEU A 320 -6.08 -6.80 11.45
CA LEU A 320 -5.08 -6.60 10.40
C LEU A 320 -4.54 -5.15 10.38
N LYS A 321 -5.39 -4.13 10.58
CA LYS A 321 -4.94 -2.73 10.69
C LYS A 321 -4.10 -2.45 11.95
N LEU A 322 -4.29 -3.19 13.04
CA LEU A 322 -3.46 -3.08 14.25
C LEU A 322 -2.13 -3.83 14.08
N GLU A 323 -2.16 -5.04 13.53
CA GLU A 323 -0.98 -5.86 13.23
C GLU A 323 -0.01 -5.14 12.29
N LEU A 324 -0.52 -4.49 11.24
CA LEU A 324 0.31 -3.67 10.33
C LEU A 324 0.96 -2.47 11.03
N LYS A 325 0.23 -1.78 11.92
CA LYS A 325 0.79 -0.68 12.74
C LYS A 325 1.83 -1.15 13.75
N GLU A 326 1.63 -2.33 14.34
CA GLU A 326 2.65 -2.98 15.16
C GLU A 326 3.89 -3.36 14.35
N ILE A 327 3.74 -3.83 13.11
CA ILE A 327 4.87 -4.13 12.22
C ILE A 327 5.62 -2.85 11.84
N ALA A 328 4.92 -1.77 11.48
CA ALA A 328 5.53 -0.48 11.16
C ALA A 328 6.31 0.10 12.35
N THR A 329 5.74 0.10 13.56
CA THR A 329 6.43 0.58 14.77
C THR A 329 7.63 -0.31 15.15
N LYS A 330 7.50 -1.64 15.04
CA LYS A 330 8.64 -2.57 15.23
C LYS A 330 9.76 -2.33 14.21
N ARG A 331 9.42 -2.04 12.94
CA ARG A 331 10.39 -1.64 11.90
C ARG A 331 11.10 -0.33 12.25
N GLN A 332 10.37 0.70 12.70
CA GLN A 332 10.95 1.97 13.15
C GLN A 332 11.93 1.77 14.32
N PHE A 333 11.57 0.97 15.33
CA PHE A 333 12.50 0.66 16.43
C PHE A 333 13.72 -0.15 15.98
N LEU A 334 13.58 -1.06 15.01
CA LEU A 334 14.73 -1.80 14.46
C LEU A 334 15.65 -0.90 13.63
N ALA A 335 15.10 0.02 12.83
CA ALA A 335 15.88 1.01 12.07
C ALA A 335 16.67 1.94 12.99
N ALA A 336 16.03 2.54 14.00
CA ALA A 336 16.70 3.40 14.97
C ALA A 336 17.80 2.65 15.76
N ASN A 337 17.60 1.36 16.08
CA ASN A 337 18.65 0.53 16.69
C ASN A 337 19.80 0.24 15.71
N ALA A 338 19.53 0.05 14.42
CA ALA A 338 20.55 -0.14 13.40
C ALA A 338 21.39 1.13 13.21
N GLU A 339 20.76 2.29 13.05
CA GLU A 339 21.43 3.61 12.98
C GLU A 339 22.34 3.85 14.20
N MET A 340 21.85 3.56 15.42
CA MET A 340 22.65 3.68 16.65
C MET A 340 23.84 2.72 16.72
N VAL A 341 23.72 1.52 16.13
CA VAL A 341 24.83 0.55 16.03
C VAL A 341 25.84 0.98 14.96
N GLU A 342 25.38 1.47 13.81
CA GLU A 342 26.24 1.97 12.73
C GLU A 342 26.98 3.24 13.16
N ALA A 343 26.32 4.20 13.80
CA ALA A 343 26.96 5.39 14.36
C ALA A 343 28.05 5.04 15.39
N LYS A 344 27.80 4.03 16.24
CA LYS A 344 28.80 3.52 17.18
C LYS A 344 29.98 2.84 16.48
N ALA A 345 29.72 2.06 15.42
CA ALA A 345 30.78 1.43 14.62
C ALA A 345 31.62 2.47 13.86
N GLN A 346 31.01 3.51 13.30
CA GLN A 346 31.69 4.64 12.67
C GLN A 346 32.56 5.40 13.68
N ALA A 347 32.04 5.70 14.88
CA ALA A 347 32.81 6.35 15.94
C ALA A 347 34.01 5.48 16.41
N GLU A 348 33.85 4.16 16.50
CA GLU A 348 34.95 3.23 16.83
C GLU A 348 36.00 3.15 15.71
N GLN A 349 35.59 3.26 14.43
CA GLN A 349 36.49 3.38 13.28
C GLN A 349 37.25 4.71 13.28
N GLN A 350 36.58 5.85 13.51
CA GLN A 350 37.21 7.16 13.63
C GLN A 350 38.24 7.17 14.77
N ALA A 351 37.86 6.70 15.96
CA ALA A 351 38.79 6.54 17.08
C ALA A 351 39.93 5.54 16.77
N GLY A 352 39.71 4.57 15.87
CA GLY A 352 40.75 3.70 15.31
C GLY A 352 41.76 4.47 14.45
N LEU A 353 41.27 5.26 13.50
CA LEU A 353 42.06 6.11 12.60
C LEU A 353 42.85 7.16 13.39
N ASP A 354 42.25 7.82 14.38
CA ASP A 354 42.93 8.79 15.26
C ASP A 354 44.08 8.14 16.03
N ARG A 355 43.86 6.94 16.60
CA ARG A 355 44.91 6.17 17.27
C ARG A 355 46.04 5.77 16.30
N GLU A 356 45.73 5.56 15.02
CA GLU A 356 46.77 5.31 14.01
C GLU A 356 47.51 6.60 13.61
N ALA A 357 46.80 7.72 13.39
CA ALA A 357 47.38 9.02 13.07
C ALA A 357 48.33 9.50 14.17
N GLN A 358 47.91 9.39 15.44
CA GLN A 358 48.76 9.68 16.61
C GLN A 358 49.99 8.77 16.67
N LYS A 359 49.86 7.47 16.36
CA LYS A 359 51.00 6.54 16.28
C LYS A 359 51.96 6.94 15.15
N ARG A 360 51.45 7.21 13.94
CA ARG A 360 52.24 7.66 12.78
C ARG A 360 53.02 8.94 13.11
N GLN A 361 52.34 9.96 13.63
CA GLN A 361 52.94 11.23 14.06
C GLN A 361 54.01 11.03 15.15
N LYS A 362 53.73 10.22 16.18
CA LYS A 362 54.70 9.89 17.24
C LYS A 362 55.92 9.16 16.70
N THR A 363 55.75 8.28 15.71
CA THR A 363 56.84 7.56 15.04
C THR A 363 57.71 8.52 14.24
N ILE A 364 57.10 9.43 13.48
CA ILE A 364 57.81 10.48 12.72
C ILE A 364 58.63 11.37 13.68
N LEU A 365 58.05 11.81 14.80
CA LEU A 365 58.76 12.63 15.80
C LEU A 365 59.93 11.87 16.47
N ILE A 366 59.76 10.57 16.73
CA ILE A 366 60.86 9.71 17.21
C ILE A 366 61.96 9.59 16.16
N GLU A 367 61.62 9.42 14.89
CA GLU A 367 62.60 9.27 13.80
C GLU A 367 63.36 10.58 13.54
N GLN A 368 62.66 11.72 13.55
CA GLN A 368 63.28 13.05 13.52
C GLN A 368 64.24 13.26 14.70
N ARG A 369 63.84 12.85 15.92
CA ARG A 369 64.70 12.93 17.11
C ARG A 369 65.94 12.04 16.99
N LYS A 370 65.82 10.82 16.44
CA LYS A 370 66.98 9.96 16.13
C LYS A 370 67.92 10.62 15.13
N GLN A 371 67.39 11.12 14.00
CA GLN A 371 68.20 11.79 12.98
C GLN A 371 68.94 13.02 13.54
N HIS A 372 68.28 13.81 14.40
CA HIS A 372 68.90 14.94 15.08
C HIS A 372 70.01 14.50 16.04
N GLN A 373 69.79 13.44 16.81
CA GLN A 373 70.79 12.86 17.71
C GLN A 373 72.01 12.32 16.93
N ILE A 374 71.78 11.63 15.80
CA ILE A 374 72.84 11.14 14.91
C ILE A 374 73.67 12.30 14.37
N LYS A 375 73.04 13.38 13.89
CA LYS A 375 73.73 14.59 13.42
C LYS A 375 74.61 15.23 14.51
N ILE A 376 74.12 15.33 15.75
CA ILE A 376 74.92 15.81 16.89
C ILE A 376 76.13 14.90 17.13
N SER A 377 75.92 13.58 17.22
CA SER A 377 76.99 12.62 17.49
C SER A 377 77.99 12.48 16.33
N GLU A 378 77.59 12.72 15.09
CA GLU A 378 78.52 12.88 13.96
C GLU A 378 79.38 14.13 14.10
N VAL A 379 78.79 15.29 14.44
CA VAL A 379 79.54 16.54 14.64
C VAL A 379 80.53 16.42 15.81
N GLN A 380 80.15 15.72 16.88
CA GLN A 380 81.07 15.36 17.97
C GLN A 380 82.20 14.46 17.45
N ARG A 381 81.90 13.30 16.87
CA ARG A 381 82.92 12.38 16.34
C ARG A 381 83.88 13.01 15.32
N ARG A 382 83.42 13.97 14.51
CA ARG A 382 84.27 14.74 13.59
C ARG A 382 85.25 15.65 14.34
N ARG A 383 84.82 16.31 15.42
CA ARG A 383 85.71 17.07 16.32
C ARG A 383 86.65 16.15 17.09
N ASP A 384 86.14 15.08 17.69
CA ASP A 384 86.92 14.13 18.48
C ASP A 384 88.05 13.49 17.63
N ASN A 385 87.76 13.15 16.37
CA ASN A 385 88.78 12.71 15.42
C ASN A 385 89.77 13.84 15.09
N GLN A 386 89.32 15.04 14.76
CA GLN A 386 90.20 16.18 14.45
C GLN A 386 91.14 16.52 15.62
N ASP A 387 90.64 16.49 16.85
CA ASP A 387 91.44 16.70 18.07
C ASP A 387 92.41 15.55 18.32
N ARG A 388 92.04 14.30 18.00
CA ARG A 388 92.95 13.15 18.06
C ARG A 388 94.06 13.26 17.01
N ASP A 389 93.72 13.58 15.76
CA ASP A 389 94.68 13.73 14.66
C ASP A 389 95.69 14.86 14.97
N VAL A 390 95.24 15.95 15.61
CA VAL A 390 96.11 17.03 16.13
C VAL A 390 96.98 16.57 17.30
N GLN A 391 96.51 15.67 18.17
CA GLN A 391 97.31 15.08 19.26
C GLN A 391 98.35 14.07 18.73
N GLU A 392 97.99 13.24 17.76
CA GLU A 392 98.90 12.35 17.05
C GLU A 392 100.00 13.15 16.33
N TYR A 393 99.65 14.25 15.66
CA TYR A 393 100.64 15.15 15.05
C TYR A 393 101.56 15.82 16.09
N LYS A 394 101.03 16.27 17.23
CA LYS A 394 101.83 16.85 18.33
C LYS A 394 102.78 15.83 18.98
N THR A 395 102.34 14.59 19.21
CA THR A 395 103.19 13.53 19.77
C THR A 395 104.25 13.06 18.77
N MET A 396 103.93 13.04 17.46
CA MET A 396 104.93 12.87 16.41
C MET A 396 105.98 13.99 16.43
N GLN A 397 105.58 15.27 16.53
CA GLN A 397 106.53 16.38 16.66
C GLN A 397 107.42 16.22 17.90
N GLN A 398 106.84 15.89 19.07
CA GLN A 398 107.58 15.70 20.33
C GLN A 398 108.57 14.52 20.28
N THR A 399 108.23 13.42 19.61
CA THR A 399 109.16 12.29 19.45
C THR A 399 110.29 12.61 18.47
N VAL A 400 110.03 13.41 17.43
CA VAL A 400 111.06 13.91 16.51
C VAL A 400 111.99 14.90 17.21
N THR A 401 111.50 15.89 17.97
CA THR A 401 112.36 16.81 18.71
C THR A 401 113.18 16.08 19.77
N ALA A 402 112.56 15.19 20.56
CA ALA A 402 113.29 14.38 21.54
C ALA A 402 114.37 13.49 20.90
N ARG A 403 114.16 12.98 19.67
CA ARG A 403 115.20 12.26 18.91
C ARG A 403 116.34 13.18 18.48
N MET A 404 116.02 14.39 17.98
CA MET A 404 117.03 15.39 17.60
C MET A 404 117.85 15.86 18.81
N ASP A 405 117.22 16.07 19.96
CA ASP A 405 117.90 16.54 21.17
C ASP A 405 118.76 15.45 21.82
N ARG A 406 118.34 14.17 21.77
CA ARG A 406 119.23 13.03 22.08
C ARG A 406 120.44 12.98 21.15
N ALA A 407 120.25 13.22 19.85
CA ALA A 407 121.35 13.23 18.89
C ALA A 407 122.34 14.38 19.16
N LYS A 408 121.85 15.59 19.47
CA LYS A 408 122.69 16.72 19.92
C LYS A 408 123.46 16.38 21.20
N ALA A 409 122.79 15.78 22.20
CA ALA A 409 123.43 15.40 23.46
C ALA A 409 124.53 14.34 23.26
N ALA A 410 124.31 13.35 22.40
CA ALA A 410 125.32 12.36 22.04
C ALA A 410 126.51 12.97 21.27
N ASP A 411 126.26 13.89 20.34
CA ASP A 411 127.31 14.63 19.61
C ASP A 411 128.13 15.57 20.53
N ILE A 412 127.49 16.20 21.52
CA ILE A 412 128.17 16.96 22.58
C ILE A 412 129.04 16.02 23.44
N ALA A 413 128.49 14.89 23.91
CA ALA A 413 129.23 13.93 24.72
C ALA A 413 130.45 13.37 23.97
N LEU A 414 130.29 13.02 22.69
CA LEU A 414 131.40 12.58 21.81
C LEU A 414 132.47 13.66 21.66
N LYS A 415 132.08 14.94 21.52
CA LYS A 415 133.02 16.08 21.45
C LYS A 415 133.75 16.30 22.78
N GLU A 416 133.12 16.02 23.91
CA GLU A 416 133.76 16.06 25.23
C GLU A 416 134.70 14.87 25.47
N GLU A 417 134.32 13.65 25.06
CA GLU A 417 135.17 12.47 25.08
C GLU A 417 136.43 12.68 24.22
N ILE A 418 136.28 13.24 23.01
CA ILE A 418 137.41 13.62 22.15
C ILE A 418 138.31 14.67 22.84
N ARG A 419 137.74 15.70 23.49
CA ARG A 419 138.53 16.69 24.26
C ARG A 419 139.30 16.04 25.42
N GLN A 420 138.65 15.17 26.18
CA GLN A 420 139.25 14.46 27.32
C GLN A 420 140.35 13.51 26.86
N SER A 421 140.14 12.79 25.76
CA SER A 421 141.15 11.95 25.10
C SER A 421 142.37 12.77 24.65
N VAL A 422 142.16 13.92 24.00
CA VAL A 422 143.24 14.84 23.59
C VAL A 422 143.97 15.45 24.79
N GLN A 423 143.27 15.80 25.88
CA GLN A 423 143.90 16.24 27.14
C GLN A 423 144.71 15.12 27.80
N SER A 424 144.18 13.90 27.85
CA SER A 424 144.88 12.72 28.38
C SER A 424 146.15 12.42 27.56
N ALA A 425 146.06 12.41 26.24
CA ALA A 425 147.22 12.24 25.35
C ALA A 425 148.28 13.34 25.56
N ARG A 426 147.87 14.61 25.69
CA ARG A 426 148.78 15.72 26.05
C ARG A 426 149.42 15.52 27.42
N ASN A 427 148.67 15.09 28.42
CA ASN A 427 149.18 14.85 29.77
C ASN A 427 150.16 13.66 29.79
N ILE A 428 149.91 12.61 29.01
CA ILE A 428 150.83 11.48 28.83
C ILE A 428 152.12 11.92 28.11
N GLN A 429 152.02 12.77 27.09
CA GLN A 429 153.19 13.38 26.44
C GLN A 429 153.99 14.26 27.41
N ARG A 430 153.31 15.08 28.22
CA ARG A 430 153.93 15.95 29.24
C ARG A 430 154.62 15.14 30.35
N SER A 431 153.97 14.05 30.79
CA SER A 431 154.50 13.06 31.73
C SER A 431 155.75 12.37 31.18
N LYS A 432 155.73 11.90 29.92
CA LYS A 432 156.94 11.36 29.27
C LYS A 432 158.05 12.40 29.12
N ALA A 433 157.72 13.64 28.77
CA ALA A 433 158.71 14.71 28.69
C ALA A 433 159.36 14.99 30.07
N GLN A 434 158.56 15.05 31.14
CA GLN A 434 159.08 15.20 32.51
C GLN A 434 159.90 13.99 32.95
N ARG A 435 159.47 12.75 32.67
CA ARG A 435 160.25 11.54 32.96
C ARG A 435 161.61 11.56 32.27
N ASN A 436 161.64 11.86 30.97
CA ASN A 436 162.89 11.96 30.21
C ASN A 436 163.83 13.03 30.81
N VAL A 437 163.28 14.17 31.25
CA VAL A 437 164.04 15.24 31.92
C VAL A 437 164.56 14.81 33.29
N THR A 438 163.83 13.99 34.05
CA THR A 438 164.29 13.48 35.37
C THR A 438 165.24 12.29 35.27
N GLU A 439 165.09 11.42 34.28
CA GLU A 439 165.92 10.20 34.13
C GLU A 439 167.23 10.47 33.39
N PHE A 440 167.28 11.45 32.47
CA PHE A 440 168.47 11.75 31.65
C PHE A 440 169.02 13.18 31.80
N GLY A 441 168.39 14.01 32.63
CA GLY A 441 168.83 15.38 32.88
C GLY A 441 168.75 16.31 31.66
N HIS A 442 169.24 17.54 31.82
CA HIS A 442 169.19 18.57 30.76
C HIS A 442 170.27 18.41 29.68
N SER A 443 171.08 17.35 29.72
CA SER A 443 172.15 17.05 28.76
C SER A 443 171.70 16.17 27.58
N SER A 444 170.52 15.52 27.66
CA SER A 444 169.95 14.72 26.57
C SER A 444 169.29 15.58 25.49
N ASN A 445 170.05 16.51 24.90
CA ASN A 445 169.64 17.20 23.68
C ASN A 445 169.86 16.26 22.49
N ALA A 446 168.78 15.93 21.76
CA ALA A 446 168.76 15.01 20.62
C ALA A 446 169.65 15.43 19.42
N TYR A 447 170.31 16.59 19.52
CA TYR A 447 171.34 17.03 18.58
C TYR A 447 172.69 16.30 18.76
N MET A 448 173.07 15.92 19.98
CA MET A 448 174.38 15.29 20.25
C MET A 448 174.45 13.82 19.82
N SER A 449 173.41 13.03 20.10
CA SER A 449 173.34 11.62 19.70
C SER A 449 173.36 11.43 18.17
N ARG A 450 172.91 12.43 17.41
CA ARG A 450 172.91 12.43 15.94
C ARG A 450 174.29 12.70 15.32
N ILE A 451 175.28 13.13 16.11
CA ILE A 451 176.68 13.28 15.65
C ILE A 451 177.44 11.96 15.84
N GLN A 452 177.28 11.29 16.97
CA GLN A 452 177.96 10.02 17.24
C GLN A 452 177.55 8.91 16.25
N SER A 453 176.28 8.86 15.83
CA SER A 453 175.81 7.87 14.84
C SER A 453 176.30 8.09 13.40
N ARG A 454 177.10 9.14 13.12
CA ARG A 454 177.75 9.37 11.81
C ARG A 454 179.22 8.99 11.76
N MET A 455 179.84 8.67 12.91
CA MET A 455 181.23 8.17 12.97
C MET A 455 181.32 6.65 12.88
N ALA A 456 180.21 5.92 13.07
CA ALA A 456 180.09 4.47 12.88
C ALA A 456 179.95 4.04 11.40
N THR A 457 180.44 4.86 10.48
CA THR A 457 180.74 4.48 9.08
C THR A 457 182.20 4.82 8.76
N SER A 458 183.08 4.42 9.67
CA SER A 458 184.50 4.15 9.42
C SER A 458 184.93 2.80 10.05
N CYS A 459 183.99 1.87 10.19
CA CYS A 459 184.13 0.43 10.36
C CYS A 459 182.78 -0.22 10.06
#